data_AF-E4XV30-F1
#
_entry.id   AF-E4XV30-F1
#
_cell.length_a   1.000
_cell.length_b   1.000
_cell.length_c   1.000
_cell.angle_alpha   90.00
_cell.angle_beta   90.00
_cell.angle_gamma   90.00
#
_symmetry.space_group_name_H-M   'P 1'
#
loop_
_entity.id
_entity.type
_entity.pdbx_description
1 polymer ?
#
loop_
_entity_poly.entity_id
_entity_poly.type
_entity_poly.pdbx_seq_one_letter_code
_entity_poly.pdbx_strand_id
1 'polypeptide(L)'
;MVSDFSQRLTALKLDKEDREYLRDEINNWAVKIFLPKLKRETDKTEKCRLIASVERHTFEDDIYAIQWKNFQFVENHAESEKFILVDEKRTKISGKMNASFLQKKILGNDSDLLNTFISKNDVKNEGVTKGWKPNEYLEKIFIGGEAAIFKEKFENHEMAVRVHAFDPFIFTEKLVAGQLKTKTHLFSDYTKATYGEQNENVVPFHENVVRHYANIELYHHDDKKKEDCIGWITIMEKCDNDNLHNALKNDNLVLDDRKRIANGIISSLEYLQSIGITHCDKKPQNFLLLRNNTTNNIIPKLCDYGLITESSGRKSYREMGYARRGSKYRIQKAIHAGTPGFFGDSDNYFFYIFCDWISSWSLLYRPINERERKRIEKEIKNCNAQKLKPIQGRNVRTAKRKKLLISEITKVIRLPDNLKLRDKETENLMHTCQMSSINLQINKIKNVDMQNLPKDILDQNDSALCVPISVTELIRHAIKYDLSFDDTNNEYTTEEILTTITMNVYPRSLAGLNRNPNKAEKDYQMTEIVSLLERMAKETFFNVSGWEIVRSKGYLSSPRRSSFDYREGKISKFSARKVRKIYLHLFSSSSHEIQAKAPLDCNGSL
;
A
#
# COMPACT_ATOMS: atom_id res chain seq x y z
N MET A 1 21.92 1.78 42.66
CA MET A 1 21.87 2.34 41.29
C MET A 1 20.88 1.51 40.52
N VAL A 2 19.67 2.05 40.30
CA VAL A 2 18.65 1.40 39.47
C VAL A 2 19.20 1.36 38.05
N SER A 3 19.26 0.21 37.39
CA SER A 3 19.60 0.20 35.97
C SER A 3 18.47 0.90 35.22
N ASP A 4 18.87 1.97 34.54
CA ASP A 4 18.09 3.08 34.02
C ASP A 4 17.91 2.94 32.49
N PHE A 5 18.06 1.72 31.95
CA PHE A 5 18.17 1.53 30.49
C PHE A 5 16.91 1.99 29.76
N SER A 6 15.74 1.60 30.26
CA SER A 6 14.47 1.95 29.61
C SER A 6 14.16 3.44 29.69
N GLN A 7 14.45 4.06 30.84
CA GLN A 7 14.25 5.50 31.04
C GLN A 7 15.18 6.29 30.12
N ARG A 8 16.47 5.92 30.04
CA ARG A 8 17.42 6.50 29.08
C ARG A 8 16.96 6.31 27.63
N LEU A 9 16.53 5.10 27.25
CA LEU A 9 16.08 4.81 25.88
C LEU A 9 14.90 5.69 25.43
N THR A 10 14.02 6.06 26.36
CA THR A 10 12.86 6.92 26.08
C THR A 10 13.13 8.43 26.19
N ALA A 11 14.29 8.81 26.72
CA ALA A 11 14.67 10.20 26.95
C ALA A 11 14.98 10.93 25.64
N LEU A 12 14.50 12.17 25.53
CA LEU A 12 14.75 13.03 24.36
C LEU A 12 16.17 13.61 24.36
N LYS A 13 16.79 13.73 25.54
CA LYS A 13 18.16 14.26 25.70
C LYS A 13 18.91 13.36 26.67
N LEU A 14 20.11 12.99 26.27
CA LEU A 14 21.09 12.25 27.06
C LEU A 14 22.46 12.89 26.81
N ASP A 15 23.36 12.74 27.75
CA ASP A 15 24.75 13.11 27.54
C ASP A 15 25.44 12.13 26.56
N LYS A 16 26.74 12.32 26.34
CA LYS A 16 27.48 11.50 25.39
C LYS A 16 27.73 10.09 25.94
N GLU A 17 28.06 9.96 27.22
CA GLU A 17 28.41 8.70 27.87
C GLU A 17 27.20 7.76 27.91
N ASP A 18 26.03 8.29 28.27
CA ASP A 18 24.77 7.53 28.29
C ASP A 18 24.36 7.05 26.89
N ARG A 19 24.60 7.87 25.86
CA ARG A 19 24.32 7.48 24.47
C ARG A 19 25.28 6.42 23.95
N GLU A 20 26.55 6.46 24.35
CA GLU A 20 27.52 5.41 24.01
C GLU A 20 27.15 4.10 24.70
N TYR A 21 26.87 4.14 26.01
CA TYR A 21 26.37 2.99 26.77
C TYR A 21 25.13 2.36 26.14
N LEU A 22 24.09 3.16 25.83
CA LEU A 22 22.87 2.66 25.20
C LEU A 22 23.13 2.01 23.84
N ARG A 23 24.02 2.58 23.02
CA ARG A 23 24.36 1.98 21.72
C ARG A 23 25.02 0.63 21.90
N ASP A 24 25.95 0.51 22.84
CA ASP A 24 26.64 -0.75 23.11
C ASP A 24 25.68 -1.83 23.60
N GLU A 25 24.79 -1.49 24.52
CA GLU A 25 23.75 -2.41 25.02
C GLU A 25 22.78 -2.82 23.91
N ILE A 26 22.27 -1.87 23.10
CA ILE A 26 21.38 -2.17 21.98
C ILE A 26 22.09 -3.01 20.92
N ASN A 27 23.35 -2.71 20.59
CA ASN A 27 24.14 -3.48 19.62
C ASN A 27 24.38 -4.91 20.13
N ASN A 28 24.75 -5.06 21.41
CA ASN A 28 24.95 -6.35 22.06
C ASN A 28 23.65 -7.17 22.04
N TRP A 29 22.54 -6.58 22.46
CA TRP A 29 21.22 -7.22 22.40
C TRP A 29 20.85 -7.62 20.97
N ALA A 30 21.00 -6.70 20.01
CA ALA A 30 20.63 -6.96 18.62
C ALA A 30 21.43 -8.14 18.04
N VAL A 31 22.76 -8.12 18.17
CA VAL A 31 23.64 -9.12 17.55
C VAL A 31 23.61 -10.46 18.28
N LYS A 32 23.67 -10.45 19.62
CA LYS A 32 23.83 -11.68 20.41
C LYS A 32 22.51 -12.34 20.77
N ILE A 33 21.41 -11.58 20.89
CA ILE A 33 20.14 -12.07 21.44
C ILE A 33 19.04 -12.07 20.38
N PHE A 34 18.81 -10.94 19.72
CA PHE A 34 17.62 -10.76 18.90
C PHE A 34 17.76 -11.30 17.47
N LEU A 35 18.79 -10.87 16.74
CA LEU A 35 19.05 -11.31 15.37
C LEU A 35 19.14 -12.84 15.20
N PRO A 36 19.78 -13.61 16.10
CA PRO A 36 19.84 -15.07 15.99
C PRO A 36 18.47 -15.77 16.07
N LYS A 37 17.44 -15.10 16.61
CA LYS A 37 16.07 -15.63 16.70
C LYS A 37 15.27 -15.42 15.41
N LEU A 38 15.77 -14.60 14.49
CA LEU A 38 15.12 -14.30 13.22
C LEU A 38 15.54 -15.31 12.17
N LYS A 39 14.55 -15.94 11.54
CA LYS A 39 14.75 -16.80 10.38
C LYS A 39 13.71 -16.47 9.32
N ARG A 40 14.14 -16.49 8.06
CA ARG A 40 13.29 -16.37 6.88
C ARG A 40 13.65 -17.47 5.88
N GLU A 41 12.66 -17.85 5.08
CA GLU A 41 12.88 -18.65 3.88
C GLU A 41 12.48 -17.84 2.66
N THR A 42 13.20 -18.01 1.55
CA THR A 42 12.88 -17.29 0.31
C THR A 42 13.19 -18.15 -0.92
N ASP A 43 12.35 -18.01 -1.95
CA ASP A 43 12.57 -18.56 -3.30
C ASP A 43 13.04 -17.46 -4.28
N LYS A 44 13.32 -16.25 -3.77
CA LYS A 44 13.82 -15.14 -4.57
C LYS A 44 15.21 -15.47 -5.11
N THR A 45 15.54 -14.92 -6.27
CA THR A 45 16.84 -15.13 -6.94
C THR A 45 17.78 -13.94 -6.73
N GLU A 46 19.05 -14.09 -7.12
CA GLU A 46 20.01 -12.97 -7.17
C GLU A 46 19.49 -11.81 -8.02
N LYS A 47 18.89 -12.11 -9.19
CA LYS A 47 18.15 -11.13 -9.99
C LYS A 47 17.10 -10.34 -9.19
N CYS A 48 16.35 -11.00 -8.30
CA CYS A 48 15.36 -10.32 -7.45
C CYS A 48 16.02 -9.37 -6.45
N ARG A 49 17.17 -9.77 -5.86
CA ARG A 49 17.95 -8.91 -4.95
C ARG A 49 18.51 -7.70 -5.67
N LEU A 50 19.00 -7.90 -6.89
CA LEU A 50 19.55 -6.82 -7.71
C LEU A 50 18.48 -5.76 -8.01
N ILE A 51 17.28 -6.19 -8.40
CA ILE A 51 16.13 -5.30 -8.60
C ILE A 51 15.79 -4.54 -7.30
N ALA A 52 15.71 -5.24 -6.16
CA ALA A 52 15.41 -4.62 -4.87
C ALA A 52 16.48 -3.61 -4.44
N SER A 53 17.76 -3.87 -4.74
CA SER A 53 18.87 -2.94 -4.49
C SER A 53 18.78 -1.69 -5.37
N VAL A 54 18.41 -1.83 -6.65
CA VAL A 54 18.16 -0.69 -7.55
C VAL A 54 16.98 0.16 -7.06
N GLU A 55 15.89 -0.47 -6.56
CA GLU A 55 14.75 0.29 -6.00
C GLU A 55 15.14 1.18 -4.80
N ARG A 56 16.15 0.77 -4.02
CA ARG A 56 16.67 1.52 -2.87
C ARG A 56 17.70 2.58 -3.24
N HIS A 57 18.13 2.61 -4.50
CA HIS A 57 19.14 3.55 -4.94
C HIS A 57 18.60 4.98 -4.93
N THR A 58 19.46 5.93 -4.57
CA THR A 58 19.16 7.36 -4.66
C THR A 58 19.69 7.83 -6.01
N PHE A 59 18.79 8.19 -6.91
CA PHE A 59 19.14 8.64 -8.25
C PHE A 59 19.59 10.10 -8.25
N GLU A 60 20.25 10.51 -9.34
CA GLU A 60 20.63 11.91 -9.56
C GLU A 60 19.41 12.85 -9.68
N ASP A 61 18.32 12.33 -10.26
CA ASP A 61 17.01 12.97 -10.30
C ASP A 61 15.96 11.99 -9.79
N ASP A 62 15.19 12.40 -8.78
CA ASP A 62 14.14 11.59 -8.19
C ASP A 62 13.05 11.22 -9.22
N ILE A 63 12.86 12.01 -10.29
CA ILE A 63 11.87 11.75 -11.34
C ILE A 63 12.11 10.42 -12.04
N TYR A 64 13.36 9.96 -12.09
CA TYR A 64 13.70 8.68 -12.69
C TYR A 64 13.04 7.52 -11.98
N ALA A 65 12.73 7.64 -10.68
CA ALA A 65 12.01 6.61 -9.92
C ALA A 65 10.61 6.31 -10.47
N ILE A 66 9.98 7.28 -11.16
CA ILE A 66 8.70 7.09 -11.85
C ILE A 66 8.93 6.41 -13.21
N GLN A 67 9.95 6.86 -13.94
CA GLN A 67 10.13 6.57 -15.36
C GLN A 67 10.78 5.20 -15.63
N TRP A 68 11.71 4.76 -14.77
CA TRP A 68 12.46 3.54 -15.03
C TRP A 68 11.54 2.31 -15.03
N LYS A 69 11.74 1.46 -16.03
CA LYS A 69 11.11 0.14 -16.17
C LYS A 69 12.16 -0.97 -16.24
N ASN A 70 13.35 -0.64 -16.74
CA ASN A 70 14.45 -1.57 -16.90
C ASN A 70 15.76 -0.92 -16.43
N PHE A 71 16.77 -1.72 -16.15
CA PHE A 71 18.14 -1.29 -15.90
C PHE A 71 19.13 -2.29 -16.50
N GLN A 72 20.37 -1.84 -16.67
CA GLN A 72 21.47 -2.67 -17.14
C GLN A 72 22.76 -2.23 -16.44
N PHE A 73 23.50 -3.20 -15.91
CA PHE A 73 24.88 -2.99 -15.47
C PHE A 73 25.80 -3.16 -16.66
N VAL A 74 26.69 -2.20 -16.87
CA VAL A 74 27.65 -2.21 -17.97
C VAL A 74 29.05 -2.42 -17.43
N GLU A 75 29.76 -3.36 -18.03
CA GLU A 75 31.17 -3.59 -17.74
C GLU A 75 32.00 -2.39 -18.25
N ASN A 76 33.00 -1.99 -17.47
CA ASN A 76 33.99 -1.02 -17.91
C ASN A 76 35.35 -1.53 -17.45
N HIS A 77 36.29 -1.69 -18.39
CA HIS A 77 37.64 -2.20 -18.15
C HIS A 77 38.49 -1.36 -17.16
N ALA A 78 37.93 -0.26 -16.61
CA ALA A 78 38.58 0.70 -15.73
C ALA A 78 37.91 0.80 -14.33
N GLU A 79 37.62 -0.34 -13.69
CA GLU A 79 37.44 -0.46 -12.23
C GLU A 79 36.13 0.01 -11.56
N SER A 80 35.03 0.22 -12.30
CA SER A 80 33.72 0.30 -11.64
C SER A 80 32.58 -0.16 -12.53
N GLU A 81 31.88 -1.21 -12.10
CA GLU A 81 30.55 -1.53 -12.60
C GLU A 81 29.65 -0.31 -12.40
N LYS A 82 29.06 0.16 -13.49
CA LYS A 82 28.07 1.23 -13.49
C LYS A 82 26.77 0.70 -14.05
N PHE A 83 25.66 1.29 -13.67
CA PHE A 83 24.36 0.95 -14.25
C PHE A 83 23.67 2.16 -14.84
N ILE A 84 22.77 1.88 -15.78
CA ILE A 84 21.90 2.85 -16.43
C ILE A 84 20.45 2.46 -16.22
N LEU A 85 19.58 3.46 -16.14
CA LEU A 85 18.13 3.29 -16.13
C LEU A 85 17.56 3.49 -17.52
N VAL A 86 16.53 2.71 -17.79
CA VAL A 86 15.88 2.65 -19.09
C VAL A 86 14.36 2.63 -18.91
N ASP A 87 13.67 3.37 -19.77
CA ASP A 87 12.20 3.48 -19.76
C ASP A 87 11.52 2.27 -20.43
N GLU A 88 10.21 2.39 -20.65
CA GLU A 88 9.39 1.37 -21.30
C GLU A 88 9.72 1.20 -22.79
N LYS A 89 10.15 2.27 -23.46
CA LYS A 89 10.54 2.28 -24.88
C LYS A 89 11.99 1.85 -25.10
N ARG A 90 12.64 1.32 -24.06
CA ARG A 90 14.06 0.97 -24.05
C ARG A 90 15.00 2.15 -24.32
N THR A 91 14.55 3.37 -24.04
CA THR A 91 15.37 4.58 -24.15
C THR A 91 16.08 4.82 -22.82
N LYS A 92 17.39 5.12 -22.89
CA LYS A 92 18.19 5.48 -21.73
C LYS A 92 17.69 6.82 -21.17
N ILE A 93 17.38 6.84 -19.87
CA ILE A 93 16.83 8.02 -19.19
C ILE A 93 17.78 8.63 -18.15
N SER A 94 18.82 7.92 -17.73
CA SER A 94 19.77 8.40 -16.70
C SER A 94 21.21 8.45 -17.19
N GLY A 95 22.07 9.20 -16.49
CA GLY A 95 23.51 9.03 -16.54
C GLY A 95 23.97 7.62 -16.08
N LYS A 96 25.28 7.34 -16.21
CA LYS A 96 25.89 6.11 -15.65
C LYS A 96 26.09 6.32 -14.14
N MET A 97 25.44 5.49 -13.32
CA MET A 97 25.52 5.54 -11.85
C MET A 97 26.43 4.44 -11.31
N ASN A 98 27.07 4.68 -10.17
CA ASN A 98 27.98 3.70 -9.56
C ASN A 98 27.20 2.55 -8.92
N ALA A 99 27.65 1.32 -9.15
CA ALA A 99 27.13 0.16 -8.46
C ALA A 99 27.51 0.19 -6.96
N SER A 100 26.58 -0.14 -6.08
CA SER A 100 26.83 -0.34 -4.65
C SER A 100 27.68 -1.59 -4.42
N PHE A 101 28.27 -1.73 -3.23
CA PHE A 101 28.98 -2.95 -2.85
C PHE A 101 28.12 -4.21 -3.04
N LEU A 102 26.85 -4.18 -2.60
CA LEU A 102 25.95 -5.33 -2.73
C LEU A 102 25.70 -5.68 -4.20
N GLN A 103 25.47 -4.68 -5.05
CA GLN A 103 25.25 -4.89 -6.48
C GLN A 103 26.44 -5.57 -7.14
N LYS A 104 27.66 -5.10 -6.83
CA LYS A 104 28.91 -5.72 -7.30
C LYS A 104 29.08 -7.16 -6.84
N LYS A 105 28.74 -7.43 -5.58
CA LYS A 105 28.79 -8.79 -5.03
C LYS A 105 27.79 -9.72 -5.72
N ILE A 106 26.58 -9.23 -6.03
CA ILE A 106 25.58 -10.00 -6.76
C ILE A 106 26.07 -10.31 -8.18
N LEU A 107 26.62 -9.33 -8.88
CA LEU A 107 27.15 -9.47 -10.25
C LEU A 107 28.37 -10.42 -10.30
N GLY A 108 29.24 -10.37 -9.29
CA GLY A 108 30.35 -11.32 -9.17
C GLY A 108 29.92 -12.76 -8.89
N ASN A 109 28.75 -12.96 -8.27
CA ASN A 109 28.17 -14.29 -8.03
C ASN A 109 27.36 -14.82 -9.22
N ASP A 110 26.83 -13.93 -10.07
CA ASP A 110 25.96 -14.26 -11.21
C ASP A 110 26.30 -13.33 -12.39
N SER A 111 27.33 -13.71 -13.14
CA SER A 111 27.85 -12.92 -14.27
C SER A 111 26.86 -12.76 -15.41
N ASP A 112 25.83 -13.62 -15.50
CA ASP A 112 24.80 -13.55 -16.53
C ASP A 112 23.90 -12.31 -16.36
N LEU A 113 23.92 -11.69 -15.18
CA LEU A 113 23.22 -10.43 -14.91
C LEU A 113 23.98 -9.20 -15.44
N LEU A 114 25.28 -9.33 -15.73
CA LEU A 114 26.09 -8.26 -16.30
C LEU A 114 25.77 -8.09 -17.79
N ASN A 115 25.73 -6.84 -18.25
CA ASN A 115 25.37 -6.48 -19.63
C ASN A 115 23.98 -6.98 -20.07
N THR A 116 23.13 -7.44 -19.15
CA THR A 116 21.77 -7.90 -19.42
C THR A 116 20.75 -6.84 -19.03
N PHE A 117 19.74 -6.63 -19.89
CA PHE A 117 18.58 -5.81 -19.53
C PHE A 117 17.68 -6.54 -18.55
N ILE A 118 17.51 -5.97 -17.38
CA ILE A 118 16.67 -6.52 -16.31
C ILE A 118 15.46 -5.61 -16.14
N SER A 119 14.26 -6.19 -16.19
CA SER A 119 13.04 -5.45 -15.90
C SER A 119 12.81 -5.36 -14.40
N LYS A 120 12.27 -4.23 -13.94
CA LYS A 120 11.75 -4.11 -12.57
C LYS A 120 10.64 -5.10 -12.27
N ASN A 121 9.96 -5.59 -13.31
CA ASN A 121 8.90 -6.59 -13.22
C ASN A 121 9.44 -8.03 -13.24
N ASP A 122 10.75 -8.28 -13.24
CA ASP A 122 11.29 -9.64 -13.24
C ASP A 122 11.40 -10.26 -11.83
N VAL A 123 10.91 -9.55 -10.80
CA VAL A 123 10.90 -10.03 -9.41
C VAL A 123 9.96 -11.24 -9.30
N LYS A 124 10.46 -12.39 -8.86
CA LYS A 124 9.60 -13.56 -8.63
C LYS A 124 8.73 -13.35 -7.39
N ASN A 125 7.50 -13.88 -7.37
CA ASN A 125 6.73 -13.93 -6.11
C ASN A 125 7.37 -14.92 -5.13
N GLU A 126 7.21 -14.65 -3.84
CA GLU A 126 7.62 -15.57 -2.78
C GLU A 126 6.52 -16.63 -2.58
N GLY A 127 6.89 -17.90 -2.39
CA GLY A 127 5.92 -18.98 -2.15
C GLY A 127 5.14 -18.79 -0.85
N VAL A 128 3.91 -19.29 -0.75
CA VAL A 128 3.04 -19.16 0.45
C VAL A 128 3.68 -19.75 1.71
N THR A 129 4.48 -20.79 1.56
CA THR A 129 5.16 -21.44 2.68
C THR A 129 6.43 -20.70 3.12
N LYS A 130 6.89 -19.73 2.32
CA LYS A 130 8.10 -18.93 2.53
C LYS A 130 7.79 -17.65 3.32
N GLY A 131 8.82 -16.91 3.68
CA GLY A 131 8.74 -15.73 4.54
C GLY A 131 9.22 -16.00 5.96
N TRP A 132 8.64 -15.30 6.94
CA TRP A 132 9.12 -15.30 8.32
C TRP A 132 8.87 -16.64 9.03
N LYS A 133 9.96 -17.22 9.56
CA LYS A 133 9.98 -18.40 10.43
C LYS A 133 10.62 -18.05 11.79
N PRO A 134 10.13 -17.00 12.49
CA PRO A 134 10.74 -16.55 13.73
C PRO A 134 10.67 -17.66 14.78
N ASN A 135 11.70 -17.72 15.60
CA ASN A 135 11.78 -18.63 16.74
C ASN A 135 10.52 -18.52 17.63
N GLU A 136 10.11 -19.64 18.25
CA GLU A 136 8.95 -19.72 19.15
C GLU A 136 9.04 -18.78 20.37
N TYR A 137 10.24 -18.41 20.80
CA TYR A 137 10.46 -17.48 21.92
C TYR A 137 10.19 -16.01 21.60
N LEU A 138 9.87 -15.66 20.35
CA LEU A 138 9.50 -14.30 19.96
C LEU A 138 7.98 -14.13 20.08
N GLU A 139 7.54 -13.21 20.93
CA GLU A 139 6.12 -12.86 21.07
C GLU A 139 5.70 -11.98 19.88
N LYS A 140 4.91 -12.54 18.97
CA LYS A 140 4.56 -11.91 17.68
C LYS A 140 3.37 -10.98 17.86
N ILE A 141 3.53 -9.72 17.46
CA ILE A 141 2.41 -8.77 17.31
C ILE A 141 1.84 -8.87 15.90
N PHE A 142 2.71 -8.85 14.89
CA PHE A 142 2.32 -8.87 13.48
C PHE A 142 3.40 -9.48 12.60
N ILE A 143 3.03 -10.24 11.58
CA ILE A 143 3.93 -10.75 10.55
C ILE A 143 3.34 -10.36 9.20
N GLY A 144 4.07 -9.51 8.46
CA GLY A 144 3.78 -9.16 7.07
C GLY A 144 4.82 -9.74 6.11
N GLY A 145 4.75 -9.36 4.83
CA GLY A 145 5.71 -9.81 3.83
C GLY A 145 7.14 -9.30 4.10
N GLU A 146 7.31 -7.98 4.08
CA GLU A 146 8.64 -7.35 4.29
C GLU A 146 8.97 -7.09 5.76
N ALA A 147 7.96 -7.02 6.64
CA ALA A 147 8.14 -6.64 8.03
C ALA A 147 7.55 -7.65 9.01
N ALA A 148 8.20 -7.81 10.15
CA ALA A 148 7.68 -8.50 11.32
C ALA A 148 7.74 -7.55 12.53
N ILE A 149 6.76 -7.64 13.43
CA ILE A 149 6.68 -6.85 14.65
C ILE A 149 6.56 -7.81 15.82
N PHE A 150 7.46 -7.64 16.78
CA PHE A 150 7.54 -8.43 17.99
C PHE A 150 7.35 -7.55 19.21
N LYS A 151 6.88 -8.15 20.28
CA LYS A 151 6.89 -7.55 21.61
C LYS A 151 8.17 -7.96 22.30
N GLU A 152 8.91 -6.98 22.80
CA GLU A 152 10.15 -7.20 23.54
C GLU A 152 10.09 -6.44 24.86
N LYS A 153 10.68 -7.04 25.89
CA LYS A 153 10.72 -6.46 27.23
C LYS A 153 12.15 -6.00 27.52
N PHE A 154 12.31 -4.70 27.68
CA PHE A 154 13.55 -4.08 28.14
C PHE A 154 13.33 -3.71 29.60
N GLU A 155 13.99 -4.41 30.53
CA GLU A 155 13.77 -4.30 31.98
C GLU A 155 12.27 -4.39 32.34
N ASN A 156 11.65 -3.29 32.79
CA ASN A 156 10.24 -3.22 33.17
C ASN A 156 9.34 -2.60 32.09
N HIS A 157 9.89 -2.27 30.91
CA HIS A 157 9.15 -1.60 29.85
C HIS A 157 8.95 -2.53 28.65
N GLU A 158 7.69 -2.67 28.24
CA GLU A 158 7.36 -3.39 27.01
C GLU A 158 7.45 -2.44 25.82
N MET A 159 8.14 -2.88 24.77
CA MET A 159 8.32 -2.12 23.53
C MET A 159 7.90 -2.97 22.34
N ALA A 160 7.52 -2.30 21.26
CA ALA A 160 7.35 -2.95 19.98
C ALA A 160 8.67 -2.90 19.21
N VAL A 161 9.07 -4.01 18.62
CA VAL A 161 10.29 -4.13 17.81
C VAL A 161 9.89 -4.54 16.43
N ARG A 162 10.05 -3.63 15.46
CA ARG A 162 9.78 -3.90 14.06
C ARG A 162 11.07 -4.25 13.34
N VAL A 163 11.08 -5.38 12.66
CA VAL A 163 12.14 -5.78 11.75
C VAL A 163 11.65 -5.58 10.33
N HIS A 164 12.45 -4.92 9.50
CA HIS A 164 12.15 -4.71 8.09
C HIS A 164 13.28 -5.31 7.25
N ALA A 165 12.93 -6.25 6.37
CA ALA A 165 13.86 -6.95 5.51
C ALA A 165 13.73 -6.41 4.08
N PHE A 166 14.66 -5.56 3.66
CA PHE A 166 14.63 -4.97 2.32
C PHE A 166 15.32 -5.84 1.27
N ASP A 167 16.39 -6.53 1.66
CA ASP A 167 16.98 -7.59 0.87
C ASP A 167 16.23 -8.91 1.15
N PRO A 168 15.80 -9.65 0.11
CA PRO A 168 15.04 -10.88 0.33
C PRO A 168 15.87 -12.00 0.98
N PHE A 169 17.21 -11.95 0.96
CA PHE A 169 18.05 -13.01 1.54
C PHE A 169 18.37 -12.75 3.02
N ILE A 170 18.12 -11.55 3.56
CA ILE A 170 18.39 -11.27 4.96
C ILE A 170 17.61 -12.24 5.88
N PHE A 171 18.31 -12.82 6.84
CA PHE A 171 17.83 -13.86 7.77
C PHE A 171 17.53 -15.22 7.13
N THR A 172 17.96 -15.44 5.89
CA THR A 172 17.92 -16.76 5.24
C THR A 172 19.27 -17.47 5.42
N GLU A 173 19.33 -18.74 5.02
CA GLU A 173 20.58 -19.51 5.01
C GLU A 173 21.67 -18.87 4.13
N LYS A 174 21.29 -18.01 3.17
CA LYS A 174 22.22 -17.31 2.28
C LYS A 174 22.80 -16.02 2.86
N LEU A 175 22.14 -15.43 3.85
CA LEU A 175 22.61 -14.22 4.53
C LEU A 175 22.13 -14.23 5.99
N VAL A 176 22.90 -14.91 6.82
CA VAL A 176 22.59 -15.13 8.24
C VAL A 176 22.99 -13.92 9.09
N ALA A 177 22.45 -13.86 10.31
CA ALA A 177 22.70 -12.77 11.26
C ALA A 177 24.19 -12.44 11.47
N GLY A 178 25.06 -13.46 11.56
CA GLY A 178 26.50 -13.27 11.77
C GLY A 178 27.24 -12.59 10.62
N GLN A 179 26.61 -12.44 9.45
CA GLN A 179 27.16 -11.75 8.27
C GLN A 179 26.65 -10.31 8.16
N LEU A 180 25.98 -9.81 9.18
CA LEU A 180 25.41 -8.46 9.21
C LEU A 180 26.22 -7.54 10.12
N LYS A 181 26.40 -6.31 9.66
CA LYS A 181 26.94 -5.21 10.46
C LYS A 181 25.83 -4.24 10.81
N THR A 182 25.84 -3.74 12.04
CA THR A 182 24.82 -2.80 12.53
C THR A 182 25.31 -1.35 12.53
N LYS A 183 24.35 -0.42 12.50
CA LYS A 183 24.54 0.99 12.85
C LYS A 183 23.33 1.47 13.65
N THR A 184 23.55 1.83 14.90
CA THR A 184 22.47 2.20 15.82
C THR A 184 22.36 3.70 15.96
N HIS A 185 21.14 4.19 15.77
CA HIS A 185 20.72 5.58 15.92
C HIS A 185 19.74 5.66 17.08
N LEU A 186 19.92 6.64 17.95
CA LEU A 186 19.09 6.84 19.12
C LEU A 186 18.20 8.07 18.94
N PHE A 187 17.02 8.03 19.54
CA PHE A 187 16.13 9.18 19.56
C PHE A 187 16.78 10.43 20.15
N SER A 188 17.61 10.25 21.18
CA SER A 188 18.37 11.31 21.84
C SER A 188 19.52 11.90 21.02
N ASP A 189 19.80 11.38 19.82
CA ASP A 189 20.76 11.99 18.89
C ASP A 189 20.18 13.21 18.16
N TYR A 190 18.86 13.37 18.19
CA TYR A 190 18.15 14.33 17.37
C TYR A 190 17.29 15.25 18.22
N THR A 191 16.97 16.40 17.65
CA THR A 191 16.00 17.34 18.25
C THR A 191 14.61 17.13 17.64
N LYS A 192 13.58 17.74 18.25
CA LYS A 192 12.22 17.67 17.70
C LYS A 192 12.14 18.44 16.38
N ALA A 193 11.59 17.81 15.34
CA ALA A 193 11.28 18.51 14.10
C ALA A 193 10.11 19.47 14.30
N THR A 194 10.30 20.74 13.92
CA THR A 194 9.21 21.73 13.85
C THR A 194 9.03 22.29 12.44
N TYR A 195 7.92 22.99 12.24
CA TYR A 195 7.55 23.56 10.94
C TYR A 195 8.56 24.63 10.50
N GLY A 196 9.01 24.56 9.25
CA GLY A 196 9.91 25.56 8.65
C GLY A 196 11.38 25.42 9.08
N GLU A 197 11.73 24.51 9.99
CA GLU A 197 13.13 24.26 10.37
C GLU A 197 13.92 23.64 9.23
N GLN A 198 15.12 24.15 8.96
CA GLN A 198 16.06 23.55 8.01
C GLN A 198 17.05 22.58 8.67
N ASN A 199 16.96 22.38 9.98
CA ASN A 199 17.86 21.48 10.69
C ASN A 199 17.71 20.05 10.16
N GLU A 200 18.82 19.44 9.76
CA GLU A 200 18.86 18.05 9.27
C GLU A 200 18.85 17.03 10.40
N ASN A 201 19.19 17.43 11.63
CA ASN A 201 19.30 16.58 12.82
C ASN A 201 18.05 16.65 13.70
N VAL A 202 16.89 16.37 13.08
CA VAL A 202 15.59 16.40 13.74
C VAL A 202 14.81 15.12 13.52
N VAL A 203 13.88 14.79 14.41
CA VAL A 203 13.00 13.62 14.28
C VAL A 203 11.55 13.98 14.54
N PRO A 204 10.58 13.24 13.96
CA PRO A 204 9.18 13.39 14.30
C PRO A 204 8.93 13.22 15.81
N PHE A 205 8.27 14.19 16.42
CA PHE A 205 7.87 14.17 17.83
C PHE A 205 6.48 14.80 17.99
N HIS A 206 5.46 13.97 18.13
CA HIS A 206 4.08 14.39 18.30
C HIS A 206 3.30 13.36 19.11
N GLU A 207 2.32 13.78 19.91
CA GLU A 207 1.56 12.88 20.79
C GLU A 207 0.80 11.80 20.00
N ASN A 208 0.30 12.14 18.81
CA ASN A 208 -0.47 11.25 17.94
C ASN A 208 0.37 10.50 16.89
N VAL A 209 1.69 10.42 17.07
CA VAL A 209 2.63 9.75 16.16
C VAL A 209 3.41 8.72 16.98
N VAL A 210 3.50 7.47 16.51
CA VAL A 210 4.30 6.44 17.20
C VAL A 210 5.76 6.89 17.25
N ARG A 211 6.32 6.89 18.45
CA ARG A 211 7.72 7.26 18.67
C ARG A 211 8.66 6.10 18.38
N HIS A 212 9.73 6.37 17.62
CA HIS A 212 10.85 5.45 17.47
C HIS A 212 11.93 5.85 18.48
N TYR A 213 12.28 4.93 19.38
CA TYR A 213 13.29 5.15 20.42
C TYR A 213 14.71 4.87 19.91
N ALA A 214 14.85 3.86 19.07
CA ALA A 214 16.10 3.53 18.40
C ALA A 214 15.82 2.87 17.06
N ASN A 215 16.75 3.03 16.14
CA ASN A 215 16.75 2.31 14.87
C ASN A 215 18.14 1.77 14.57
N ILE A 216 18.19 0.49 14.18
CA ILE A 216 19.41 -0.26 13.92
C ILE A 216 19.40 -0.59 12.43
N GLU A 217 20.20 0.11 11.65
CA GLU A 217 20.39 -0.20 10.24
C GLU A 217 21.29 -1.43 10.09
N LEU A 218 20.93 -2.31 9.15
CA LEU A 218 21.63 -3.56 8.85
C LEU A 218 22.31 -3.45 7.48
N TYR A 219 23.59 -3.79 7.46
CA TYR A 219 24.43 -3.77 6.27
C TYR A 219 25.08 -5.14 6.09
N HIS A 220 25.48 -5.45 4.86
CA HIS A 220 26.38 -6.58 4.63
C HIS A 220 27.69 -6.34 5.39
N HIS A 221 28.26 -7.36 6.04
CA HIS A 221 29.50 -7.24 6.84
C HIS A 221 30.64 -6.54 6.08
N ASP A 222 30.83 -6.94 4.82
CA ASP A 222 31.88 -6.40 3.94
C ASP A 222 31.57 -5.01 3.34
N ASP A 223 30.36 -4.48 3.52
CA ASP A 223 30.02 -3.11 3.10
C ASP A 223 30.63 -2.10 4.09
N LYS A 224 31.91 -1.80 3.88
CA LYS A 224 32.68 -0.87 4.74
C LYS A 224 32.09 0.54 4.76
N LYS A 225 31.50 0.98 3.64
CA LYS A 225 30.97 2.33 3.47
C LYS A 225 29.51 2.47 3.91
N LYS A 226 28.82 1.35 4.19
CA LYS A 226 27.41 1.32 4.59
C LYS A 226 26.54 1.99 3.50
N GLU A 227 26.80 1.65 2.25
CA GLU A 227 26.19 2.25 1.06
C GLU A 227 24.78 1.70 0.79
N ASP A 228 24.50 0.43 1.08
CA ASP A 228 23.17 -0.18 0.86
C ASP A 228 22.65 -0.80 2.17
N CYS A 229 21.70 -0.10 2.80
CA CYS A 229 20.99 -0.62 3.97
C CYS A 229 20.03 -1.72 3.50
N ILE A 230 20.29 -2.96 3.91
CA ILE A 230 19.58 -4.16 3.46
C ILE A 230 18.43 -4.57 4.39
N GLY A 231 18.33 -3.93 5.55
CA GLY A 231 17.23 -4.07 6.48
C GLY A 231 17.43 -3.17 7.69
N TRP A 232 16.44 -3.10 8.57
CA TRP A 232 16.60 -2.43 9.85
C TRP A 232 15.76 -3.07 10.96
N ILE A 233 16.08 -2.72 12.19
CA ILE A 233 15.30 -3.03 13.39
C ILE A 233 14.96 -1.71 14.08
N THR A 234 13.67 -1.44 14.25
CA THR A 234 13.18 -0.23 14.91
C THR A 234 12.55 -0.59 16.25
N ILE A 235 13.06 -0.02 17.33
CA ILE A 235 12.48 -0.12 18.68
C ILE A 235 11.54 1.08 18.87
N MET A 236 10.27 0.81 19.15
CA MET A 236 9.22 1.83 19.15
C MET A 236 8.30 1.74 20.37
N GLU A 237 7.59 2.84 20.61
CA GLU A 237 6.49 2.92 21.56
C GLU A 237 5.49 1.79 21.28
N LYS A 238 5.25 0.97 22.31
CA LYS A 238 4.19 -0.03 22.27
C LYS A 238 2.86 0.65 22.59
N CYS A 239 1.92 0.57 21.65
CA CYS A 239 0.53 0.92 21.91
C CYS A 239 -0.23 -0.31 22.43
N ASP A 240 -1.52 -0.14 22.74
CA ASP A 240 -2.34 -1.30 23.04
C ASP A 240 -2.41 -2.23 21.83
N ASN A 241 -2.75 -3.50 22.04
CA ASN A 241 -2.95 -4.48 20.96
C ASN A 241 -4.27 -4.21 20.18
N ASP A 242 -4.71 -2.96 20.11
CA ASP A 242 -5.93 -2.49 19.44
C ASP A 242 -5.59 -1.38 18.43
N ASN A 243 -6.41 -1.28 17.38
CA ASN A 243 -6.27 -0.28 16.33
C ASN A 243 -7.65 0.22 15.90
N LEU A 244 -7.69 1.32 15.16
CA LEU A 244 -8.96 1.92 14.76
C LEU A 244 -9.82 0.97 13.91
N HIS A 245 -9.22 0.09 13.12
CA HIS A 245 -9.98 -0.91 12.37
C HIS A 245 -10.79 -1.82 13.30
N ASN A 246 -10.13 -2.45 14.27
CA ASN A 246 -10.75 -3.39 15.21
C ASN A 246 -11.79 -2.68 16.08
N ALA A 247 -11.46 -1.49 16.59
CA ALA A 247 -12.37 -0.72 17.43
C ALA A 247 -13.65 -0.29 16.68
N LEU A 248 -13.55 0.09 15.40
CA LEU A 248 -14.70 0.43 14.58
C LEU A 248 -15.51 -0.79 14.14
N LYS A 249 -14.83 -1.89 13.76
CA LYS A 249 -15.48 -3.14 13.34
C LYS A 249 -16.32 -3.75 14.47
N ASN A 250 -15.83 -3.68 15.71
CA ASN A 250 -16.52 -4.18 16.89
C ASN A 250 -17.53 -3.18 17.50
N ASP A 251 -17.69 -1.99 16.90
CA ASP A 251 -18.51 -0.87 17.39
C ASP A 251 -18.25 -0.47 18.86
N ASN A 252 -16.96 -0.52 19.26
CA ASN A 252 -16.52 -0.30 20.64
C ASN A 252 -16.27 1.18 20.99
N LEU A 253 -16.68 2.13 20.14
CA LEU A 253 -16.35 3.56 20.29
C LEU A 253 -17.62 4.41 20.29
N VAL A 254 -17.80 5.20 21.35
CA VAL A 254 -18.84 6.23 21.40
C VAL A 254 -18.47 7.44 20.54
N LEU A 255 -19.42 8.33 20.27
CA LEU A 255 -19.20 9.48 19.38
C LEU A 255 -18.06 10.39 19.87
N ASP A 256 -17.97 10.65 21.17
CA ASP A 256 -16.93 11.54 21.71
C ASP A 256 -15.53 10.95 21.55
N ASP A 257 -15.37 9.64 21.70
CA ASP A 257 -14.13 8.93 21.34
C ASP A 257 -13.79 9.12 19.88
N ARG A 258 -14.77 8.89 18.99
CA ARG A 258 -14.61 9.06 17.54
C ARG A 258 -14.19 10.49 17.19
N LYS A 259 -14.75 11.51 17.85
CA LYS A 259 -14.36 12.93 17.67
C LYS A 259 -12.93 13.19 18.13
N ARG A 260 -12.53 12.69 19.32
CA ARG A 260 -11.15 12.81 19.83
C ARG A 260 -10.15 12.13 18.91
N ILE A 261 -10.46 10.91 18.47
CA ILE A 261 -9.65 10.14 17.52
C ILE A 261 -9.51 10.88 16.20
N ALA A 262 -10.60 11.39 15.63
CA ALA A 262 -10.56 12.15 14.37
C ALA A 262 -9.66 13.39 14.49
N ASN A 263 -9.76 14.15 15.59
CA ASN A 263 -8.90 15.30 15.83
C ASN A 263 -7.42 14.90 15.95
N GLY A 264 -7.10 13.85 16.71
CA GLY A 264 -5.73 13.37 16.85
C GLY A 264 -5.11 12.88 15.54
N ILE A 265 -5.89 12.19 14.69
CA ILE A 265 -5.45 11.77 13.35
C ILE A 265 -5.20 12.98 12.44
N ILE A 266 -6.07 14.00 12.48
CA ILE A 266 -5.85 15.23 11.71
C ILE A 266 -4.56 15.91 12.19
N SER A 267 -4.37 16.05 13.49
CA SER A 267 -3.17 16.67 14.08
C SER A 267 -1.88 15.93 13.69
N SER A 268 -1.86 14.59 13.71
CA SER A 268 -0.67 13.84 13.29
C SER A 268 -0.36 14.00 11.81
N LEU A 269 -1.38 13.96 10.94
CA LEU A 269 -1.19 14.14 9.49
C LEU A 269 -0.74 15.57 9.15
N GLU A 270 -1.33 16.60 9.78
CA GLU A 270 -0.89 17.99 9.65
C GLU A 270 0.56 18.14 10.10
N TYR A 271 0.90 17.57 11.25
CA TYR A 271 2.26 17.61 11.79
C TYR A 271 3.27 16.98 10.84
N LEU A 272 3.05 15.73 10.41
CA LEU A 272 3.96 15.04 9.50
C LEU A 272 4.12 15.82 8.18
N GLN A 273 3.02 16.29 7.61
CA GLN A 273 3.06 17.09 6.37
C GLN A 273 3.87 18.37 6.57
N SER A 274 3.71 19.05 7.70
CA SER A 274 4.42 20.29 8.04
C SER A 274 5.94 20.11 8.13
N ILE A 275 6.40 18.89 8.47
CA ILE A 275 7.82 18.55 8.53
C ILE A 275 8.30 17.83 7.26
N GLY A 276 7.50 17.76 6.20
CA GLY A 276 7.89 17.19 4.91
C GLY A 276 7.71 15.67 4.79
N ILE A 277 6.90 15.04 5.63
CA ILE A 277 6.51 13.63 5.53
C ILE A 277 5.03 13.53 5.16
N THR A 278 4.72 12.92 4.03
CA THR A 278 3.33 12.61 3.63
C THR A 278 3.09 11.12 3.80
N HIS A 279 2.11 10.75 4.63
CA HIS A 279 1.71 9.36 4.81
C HIS A 279 0.78 8.91 3.68
N CYS A 280 1.18 7.89 2.91
CA CYS A 280 0.48 7.46 1.69
C CYS A 280 -0.45 6.26 1.88
N ASP A 281 -0.51 5.66 3.08
CA ASP A 281 -1.39 4.52 3.39
C ASP A 281 -2.30 4.82 4.60
N LYS A 282 -3.19 5.82 4.45
CA LYS A 282 -4.05 6.33 5.52
C LYS A 282 -5.26 5.41 5.76
N LYS A 283 -5.02 4.23 6.33
CA LYS A 283 -6.03 3.22 6.64
C LYS A 283 -6.27 3.06 8.14
N PRO A 284 -7.46 2.63 8.59
CA PRO A 284 -7.78 2.38 9.99
C PRO A 284 -6.75 1.52 10.76
N GLN A 285 -6.12 0.54 10.11
CA GLN A 285 -5.11 -0.31 10.75
C GLN A 285 -3.82 0.43 11.14
N ASN A 286 -3.50 1.54 10.47
CA ASN A 286 -2.30 2.33 10.74
C ASN A 286 -2.52 3.41 11.82
N PHE A 287 -3.71 3.44 12.43
CA PHE A 287 -4.00 4.27 13.60
C PHE A 287 -4.16 3.36 14.82
N LEU A 288 -3.06 3.17 15.56
CA LEU A 288 -3.08 2.43 16.82
C LEU A 288 -3.81 3.24 17.88
N LEU A 289 -4.42 2.56 18.85
CA LEU A 289 -5.12 3.22 19.94
C LEU A 289 -4.32 3.00 21.23
N LEU A 290 -4.06 4.09 21.94
CA LEU A 290 -3.48 4.06 23.29
C LEU A 290 -4.54 4.54 24.27
N ARG A 291 -5.01 3.65 25.15
CA ARG A 291 -6.00 3.91 26.18
C ARG A 291 -5.30 4.26 27.47
N ASN A 292 -5.60 5.45 27.98
CA ASN A 292 -5.13 5.86 29.29
C ASN A 292 -6.16 5.44 30.33
N ASN A 293 -5.84 4.36 31.07
CA ASN A 293 -6.75 3.77 32.07
C ASN A 293 -7.13 4.74 33.20
N THR A 294 -6.31 5.76 33.48
CA THR A 294 -6.57 6.74 34.54
C THR A 294 -7.54 7.83 34.09
N THR A 295 -7.43 8.28 32.83
CA THR A 295 -8.24 9.39 32.29
C THR A 295 -9.40 8.92 31.42
N ASN A 296 -9.48 7.61 31.15
CA ASN A 296 -10.36 6.99 30.16
C ASN A 296 -10.29 7.66 28.76
N ASN A 297 -9.14 8.26 28.45
CA ASN A 297 -8.90 8.92 27.16
C ASN A 297 -8.27 7.94 26.17
N ILE A 298 -8.67 8.05 24.91
CA ILE A 298 -8.09 7.30 23.78
C ILE A 298 -7.25 8.26 22.94
N ILE A 299 -5.96 7.96 22.82
CA ILE A 299 -5.02 8.72 22.01
C ILE A 299 -4.71 7.92 20.74
N PRO A 300 -5.10 8.39 19.55
CA PRO A 300 -4.71 7.74 18.31
C PRO A 300 -3.23 7.98 18.02
N LYS A 301 -2.53 6.95 17.56
CA LYS A 301 -1.11 6.95 17.23
C LYS A 301 -0.93 6.48 15.79
N LEU A 302 -0.54 7.38 14.90
CA LEU A 302 -0.19 7.04 13.52
C LEU A 302 1.11 6.23 13.50
N CYS A 303 1.06 5.08 12.84
CA CYS A 303 2.18 4.17 12.66
C CYS A 303 2.38 3.79 11.20
N ASP A 304 3.36 2.93 10.97
CA ASP A 304 3.70 2.32 9.68
C ASP A 304 4.15 3.27 8.55
N TYR A 305 5.39 3.70 8.63
CA TYR A 305 6.04 4.53 7.61
C TYR A 305 6.55 3.76 6.38
N GLY A 306 6.03 2.56 6.12
CA GLY A 306 6.42 1.74 4.96
C GLY A 306 6.07 2.38 3.62
N LEU A 307 4.99 3.17 3.58
CA LEU A 307 4.48 3.88 2.41
C LEU A 307 4.32 5.37 2.71
N ILE A 308 5.43 6.10 2.60
CA ILE A 308 5.49 7.54 2.80
C ILE A 308 6.21 8.22 1.64
N THR A 309 5.92 9.50 1.45
CA THR A 309 6.76 10.41 0.67
C THR A 309 7.47 11.36 1.63
N GLU A 310 8.79 11.47 1.51
CA GLU A 310 9.63 12.36 2.30
C GLU A 310 10.19 13.42 1.36
N SER A 311 9.81 14.68 1.51
CA SER A 311 10.21 15.76 0.59
C SER A 311 11.33 16.65 1.14
N SER A 312 11.61 16.61 2.44
CA SER A 312 12.57 17.50 3.11
C SER A 312 14.04 17.17 2.86
N GLY A 313 14.38 15.90 2.61
CA GLY A 313 15.73 15.43 2.30
C GLY A 313 16.49 14.97 3.54
N ARG A 314 15.92 15.20 4.73
CA ARG A 314 16.58 15.03 6.01
C ARG A 314 17.02 13.59 6.24
N LYS A 315 18.31 13.44 6.55
CA LYS A 315 18.94 12.14 6.77
C LYS A 315 18.45 11.47 8.05
N SER A 316 18.20 12.24 9.09
CA SER A 316 17.69 11.76 10.38
C SER A 316 16.40 10.94 10.27
N TYR A 317 15.49 11.28 9.34
CA TYR A 317 14.26 10.52 9.12
C TYR A 317 14.54 9.11 8.61
N ARG A 318 15.60 8.96 7.80
CA ARG A 318 16.06 7.65 7.33
C ARG A 318 16.78 6.89 8.43
N GLU A 319 17.68 7.57 9.13
CA GLU A 319 18.45 6.99 10.23
C GLU A 319 17.55 6.48 11.36
N MET A 320 16.44 7.16 11.66
CA MET A 320 15.47 6.76 12.69
C MET A 320 14.30 5.91 12.17
N GLY A 321 14.33 5.45 10.92
CA GLY A 321 13.33 4.50 10.40
C GLY A 321 11.96 5.10 10.06
N TYR A 322 11.84 6.42 9.95
CA TYR A 322 10.63 7.13 9.52
C TYR A 322 10.51 7.27 8.00
N ALA A 323 11.62 7.14 7.26
CA ALA A 323 11.64 7.17 5.81
C ALA A 323 12.64 6.14 5.28
N ARG A 324 12.30 5.43 4.21
CA ARG A 324 13.25 4.52 3.56
C ARG A 324 14.19 5.32 2.65
N ARG A 325 15.38 4.76 2.39
CA ARG A 325 16.30 5.30 1.39
C ARG A 325 15.82 4.96 -0.02
N GLY A 326 16.12 5.87 -0.96
CA GLY A 326 15.89 5.69 -2.38
C GLY A 326 14.92 6.72 -2.94
N SER A 327 15.13 7.10 -4.19
CA SER A 327 14.32 8.13 -4.88
C SER A 327 12.83 7.79 -4.97
N LYS A 328 12.50 6.49 -4.90
CA LYS A 328 11.11 5.99 -4.82
C LYS A 328 10.29 6.60 -3.68
N TYR A 329 10.92 6.93 -2.56
CA TYR A 329 10.25 7.51 -1.38
C TYR A 329 10.24 9.04 -1.38
N ARG A 330 10.79 9.68 -2.42
CA ARG A 330 10.83 11.13 -2.58
C ARG A 330 9.68 11.65 -3.43
N ILE A 331 9.05 10.78 -4.22
CA ILE A 331 7.96 11.13 -5.13
C ILE A 331 6.79 10.16 -4.94
N GLN A 332 5.63 10.72 -4.58
CA GLN A 332 4.40 9.96 -4.33
C GLN A 332 3.99 9.06 -5.53
N LYS A 333 4.17 9.53 -6.77
CA LYS A 333 3.86 8.75 -7.99
C LYS A 333 4.74 7.50 -8.18
N ALA A 334 5.90 7.42 -7.52
CA ALA A 334 6.77 6.24 -7.56
C ALA A 334 6.37 5.17 -6.50
N ILE A 335 5.43 5.49 -5.61
CA ILE A 335 4.95 4.57 -4.58
C ILE A 335 3.87 3.66 -5.18
N HIS A 336 4.30 2.47 -5.60
CA HIS A 336 3.45 1.46 -6.24
C HIS A 336 2.87 0.46 -5.23
N ALA A 337 2.16 0.93 -4.21
CA ALA A 337 1.47 0.09 -3.23
C ALA A 337 0.32 0.84 -2.55
N GLY A 338 -0.63 0.11 -1.98
CA GLY A 338 -1.63 0.70 -1.10
C GLY A 338 -2.71 -0.29 -0.68
N THR A 339 -3.71 0.22 0.03
CA THR A 339 -4.80 -0.57 0.59
C THR A 339 -6.09 -0.31 -0.18
N PRO A 340 -6.82 -1.35 -0.64
CA PRO A 340 -8.12 -1.17 -1.28
C PRO A 340 -9.04 -0.32 -0.41
N GLY A 341 -9.68 0.69 -1.01
CA GLY A 341 -10.57 1.63 -0.34
C GLY A 341 -9.86 2.78 0.38
N PHE A 342 -8.53 2.74 0.50
CA PHE A 342 -7.69 3.76 1.13
C PHE A 342 -6.50 4.16 0.25
N PHE A 343 -6.54 3.82 -1.04
CA PHE A 343 -5.48 4.07 -2.00
C PHE A 343 -5.37 5.56 -2.37
N GLY A 344 -4.14 6.03 -2.59
CA GLY A 344 -3.85 7.39 -3.03
C GLY A 344 -4.15 8.47 -2.00
N ASP A 345 -4.70 9.59 -2.45
CA ASP A 345 -5.06 10.74 -1.61
C ASP A 345 -6.42 10.57 -0.88
N SER A 346 -6.92 9.34 -0.77
CA SER A 346 -8.21 9.06 -0.14
C SER A 346 -8.19 9.39 1.35
N ASP A 347 -9.18 10.18 1.79
CA ASP A 347 -9.45 10.43 3.20
C ASP A 347 -10.59 9.53 3.72
N ASN A 348 -10.80 8.36 3.08
CA ASN A 348 -11.95 7.50 3.39
C ASN A 348 -12.03 7.09 4.86
N TYR A 349 -10.89 6.95 5.56
CA TYR A 349 -10.82 6.67 7.00
C TYR A 349 -11.73 7.60 7.82
N PHE A 350 -11.94 8.84 7.36
CA PHE A 350 -12.78 9.82 8.04
C PHE A 350 -14.26 9.42 8.06
N PHE A 351 -14.77 8.81 6.98
CA PHE A 351 -16.14 8.30 6.95
C PHE A 351 -16.33 7.12 7.90
N TYR A 352 -15.34 6.22 7.99
CA TYR A 352 -15.38 5.07 8.91
C TYR A 352 -15.42 5.51 10.37
N ILE A 353 -14.79 6.64 10.73
CA ILE A 353 -14.83 7.16 12.11
C ILE A 353 -16.24 7.59 12.51
N PHE A 354 -17.05 8.13 11.60
CA PHE A 354 -18.37 8.70 11.92
C PHE A 354 -19.57 7.85 11.49
N CYS A 355 -19.33 6.72 10.85
CA CYS A 355 -20.37 5.72 10.54
C CYS A 355 -20.15 4.46 11.39
N ASP A 356 -21.20 3.65 11.56
CA ASP A 356 -20.94 2.23 11.87
C ASP A 356 -20.25 1.56 10.67
N TRP A 357 -19.54 0.46 10.95
CA TRP A 357 -18.66 -0.21 9.99
C TRP A 357 -19.35 -0.49 8.65
N ILE A 358 -20.56 -1.03 8.66
CA ILE A 358 -21.26 -1.44 7.45
C ILE A 358 -21.88 -0.25 6.74
N SER A 359 -22.39 0.73 7.49
CA SER A 359 -22.86 1.99 6.90
C SER A 359 -21.75 2.71 6.14
N SER A 360 -20.50 2.74 6.65
CA SER A 360 -19.38 3.34 5.90
C SER A 360 -19.15 2.68 4.54
N TRP A 361 -19.11 1.34 4.49
CA TRP A 361 -18.97 0.61 3.22
C TRP A 361 -20.13 0.87 2.27
N SER A 362 -21.34 0.88 2.81
CA SER A 362 -22.57 1.07 2.04
C SER A 362 -22.62 2.46 1.40
N LEU A 363 -22.28 3.50 2.17
CA LEU A 363 -22.28 4.87 1.67
C LEU A 363 -21.18 5.10 0.62
N LEU A 364 -20.02 4.45 0.77
CA LEU A 364 -18.88 4.62 -0.13
C LEU A 364 -19.02 3.81 -1.43
N TYR A 365 -19.53 2.57 -1.36
CA TYR A 365 -19.38 1.60 -2.45
C TYR A 365 -20.66 0.93 -2.92
N ARG A 366 -21.79 1.04 -2.19
CA ARG A 366 -23.07 0.49 -2.68
C ARG A 366 -23.68 1.44 -3.71
N PRO A 367 -23.97 0.99 -4.94
CA PRO A 367 -24.72 1.80 -5.90
C PRO A 367 -26.12 2.09 -5.35
N ILE A 368 -26.62 3.31 -5.55
CA ILE A 368 -27.94 3.72 -5.06
C ILE A 368 -28.76 4.39 -6.16
N ASN A 369 -30.09 4.25 -6.07
CA ASN A 369 -31.02 5.04 -6.88
C ASN A 369 -31.49 6.31 -6.15
N GLU A 370 -32.23 7.17 -6.85
CA GLU A 370 -32.70 8.46 -6.31
C GLU A 370 -33.62 8.31 -5.09
N ARG A 371 -34.45 7.26 -5.05
CA ARG A 371 -35.32 6.98 -3.89
C ARG A 371 -34.50 6.61 -2.67
N GLU A 372 -33.47 5.78 -2.84
CA GLU A 372 -32.54 5.42 -1.77
C GLU A 372 -31.69 6.62 -1.33
N ARG A 373 -31.22 7.45 -2.26
CA ARG A 373 -30.48 8.69 -1.96
C ARG A 373 -31.26 9.57 -1.01
N LYS A 374 -32.53 9.88 -1.32
CA LYS A 374 -33.40 10.69 -0.44
C LYS A 374 -33.60 10.09 0.96
N ARG A 375 -33.66 8.76 1.05
CA ARG A 375 -33.77 8.06 2.35
C ARG A 375 -32.48 8.18 3.15
N ILE A 376 -31.32 8.00 2.52
CA ILE A 376 -30.01 8.18 3.15
C ILE A 376 -29.81 9.63 3.59
N GLU A 377 -30.19 10.61 2.77
CA GLU A 377 -30.10 12.04 3.12
C GLU A 377 -30.86 12.38 4.40
N LYS A 378 -32.02 11.75 4.62
CA LYS A 378 -32.78 11.89 5.86
C LYS A 378 -31.96 11.42 7.06
N GLU A 379 -31.33 10.26 6.99
CA GLU A 379 -30.49 9.72 8.08
C GLU A 379 -29.25 10.59 8.33
N ILE A 380 -28.62 11.08 7.27
CA ILE A 380 -27.46 11.98 7.36
C ILE A 380 -27.86 13.32 8.00
N LYS A 381 -29.04 13.86 7.65
CA LYS A 381 -29.60 15.07 8.26
C LYS A 381 -29.89 14.87 9.74
N ASN A 382 -30.42 13.71 10.14
CA ASN A 382 -30.68 13.38 11.54
C ASN A 382 -29.42 13.34 12.40
N CYS A 383 -28.25 13.10 11.80
CA CYS A 383 -26.95 13.08 12.46
C CYS A 383 -26.18 14.42 12.38
N ASN A 384 -26.80 15.45 11.77
CA ASN A 384 -26.16 16.72 11.43
C ASN A 384 -24.86 16.55 10.62
N ALA A 385 -24.85 15.59 9.69
CA ALA A 385 -23.69 15.22 8.90
C ALA A 385 -23.82 15.60 7.40
N GLN A 386 -24.69 16.54 7.04
CA GLN A 386 -24.97 16.94 5.65
C GLN A 386 -23.74 17.52 4.93
N LYS A 387 -22.78 18.06 5.70
CA LYS A 387 -21.50 18.56 5.21
C LYS A 387 -20.45 17.46 5.05
N LEU A 388 -20.73 16.24 5.51
CA LEU A 388 -19.95 15.05 5.20
C LEU A 388 -20.24 14.70 3.74
N LYS A 389 -19.43 15.26 2.84
CA LYS A 389 -19.51 15.01 1.40
C LYS A 389 -18.21 14.41 0.87
N PRO A 390 -18.28 13.66 -0.23
CA PRO A 390 -17.11 13.15 -0.92
C PRO A 390 -16.20 14.25 -1.37
N ILE A 391 -14.92 13.95 -1.39
CA ILE A 391 -13.91 14.85 -1.93
C ILE A 391 -13.83 14.62 -3.43
N GLN A 392 -14.71 15.25 -4.20
CA GLN A 392 -14.38 15.57 -5.59
C GLN A 392 -13.86 17.00 -5.65
N GLY A 393 -12.57 17.14 -5.91
CA GLY A 393 -11.88 18.42 -6.01
C GLY A 393 -11.11 18.80 -4.75
N ARG A 394 -9.98 19.49 -4.96
CA ARG A 394 -8.97 19.87 -3.95
C ARG A 394 -9.49 20.70 -2.75
N ASN A 395 -10.77 21.05 -2.72
CA ASN A 395 -11.33 22.08 -1.84
C ASN A 395 -11.80 21.60 -0.45
N VAL A 396 -12.01 20.30 -0.18
CA VAL A 396 -12.38 19.81 1.18
C VAL A 396 -11.14 19.55 2.06
N ARG A 397 -9.93 19.76 1.53
CA ARG A 397 -8.67 19.28 2.12
C ARG A 397 -8.20 19.98 3.41
N THR A 398 -8.77 21.13 3.80
CA THR A 398 -8.23 21.82 4.98
C THR A 398 -8.69 21.15 6.27
N ALA A 399 -7.74 20.77 7.12
CA ALA A 399 -7.99 20.27 8.45
C ALA A 399 -8.97 21.14 9.27
N LYS A 400 -8.95 22.46 9.05
CA LYS A 400 -9.93 23.41 9.62
C LYS A 400 -11.38 23.04 9.30
N ARG A 401 -11.68 22.66 8.05
CA ARG A 401 -13.04 22.23 7.65
C ARG A 401 -13.42 20.90 8.28
N LYS A 402 -12.48 19.95 8.35
CA LYS A 402 -12.70 18.67 9.04
C LYS A 402 -12.97 18.88 10.54
N LYS A 403 -12.20 19.73 11.22
CA LYS A 403 -12.41 20.08 12.64
C LYS A 403 -13.78 20.72 12.89
N LEU A 404 -14.24 21.61 12.01
CA LEU A 404 -15.60 22.16 12.09
C LEU A 404 -16.66 21.06 11.93
N LEU A 405 -16.52 20.20 10.92
CA LEU A 405 -17.45 19.08 10.71
C LEU A 405 -17.52 18.12 11.90
N ILE A 406 -16.37 17.79 12.51
CA ILE A 406 -16.29 16.95 13.73
C ILE A 406 -17.15 17.55 14.85
N SER A 407 -17.11 18.88 15.03
CA SER A 407 -17.87 19.54 16.09
C SER A 407 -19.38 19.49 15.84
N GLU A 408 -19.81 19.51 14.58
CA GLU A 408 -21.22 19.59 14.18
C GLU A 408 -21.93 18.23 14.24
N ILE A 409 -21.24 17.10 13.98
CA ILE A 409 -21.86 15.76 13.97
C ILE A 409 -22.40 15.43 15.37
N THR A 410 -23.67 15.04 15.45
CA THR A 410 -24.38 14.80 16.72
C THR A 410 -24.53 13.32 17.06
N LYS A 411 -24.43 12.42 16.07
CA LYS A 411 -24.60 10.96 16.25
C LYS A 411 -23.69 10.19 15.29
N VAL A 412 -23.35 8.96 15.66
CA VAL A 412 -22.77 8.00 14.71
C VAL A 412 -23.82 7.67 13.66
N ILE A 413 -23.45 7.80 12.38
CA ILE A 413 -24.34 7.56 11.26
C ILE A 413 -24.57 6.06 11.15
N ARG A 414 -25.83 5.65 11.28
CA ARG A 414 -26.27 4.27 11.10
C ARG A 414 -27.40 4.20 10.09
N LEU A 415 -27.18 3.46 9.01
CA LEU A 415 -28.21 3.21 8.02
C LEU A 415 -29.21 2.14 8.51
N PRO A 416 -30.47 2.21 8.07
CA PRO A 416 -31.39 1.09 8.14
C PRO A 416 -30.84 -0.13 7.39
N ASP A 417 -31.14 -1.34 7.87
CA ASP A 417 -30.56 -2.58 7.32
C ASP A 417 -30.85 -2.79 5.84
N ASN A 418 -32.02 -2.36 5.38
CA ASN A 418 -32.40 -2.46 3.97
C ASN A 418 -31.59 -1.50 3.04
N LEU A 419 -30.77 -0.61 3.60
CA LEU A 419 -29.86 0.30 2.89
C LEU A 419 -28.38 -0.06 3.09
N LYS A 420 -28.09 -1.10 3.86
CA LYS A 420 -26.73 -1.61 4.11
C LYS A 420 -26.32 -2.66 3.08
N LEU A 421 -25.02 -2.76 2.84
CA LEU A 421 -24.39 -3.94 2.27
C LEU A 421 -24.51 -5.12 3.25
N ARG A 422 -24.47 -6.34 2.72
CA ARG A 422 -24.49 -7.53 3.56
C ARG A 422 -23.12 -7.73 4.21
N ASP A 423 -23.05 -8.14 5.47
CA ASP A 423 -21.81 -8.29 6.24
C ASP A 423 -20.75 -9.11 5.49
N LYS A 424 -21.15 -10.23 4.87
CA LYS A 424 -20.31 -11.11 4.06
C LYS A 424 -19.61 -10.40 2.89
N GLU A 425 -20.20 -9.33 2.36
CA GLU A 425 -19.60 -8.55 1.26
C GLU A 425 -18.45 -7.66 1.78
N THR A 426 -18.42 -7.36 3.08
CA THR A 426 -17.47 -6.39 3.68
C THR A 426 -16.22 -7.00 4.32
N GLU A 427 -16.23 -8.28 4.68
CA GLU A 427 -15.11 -8.93 5.40
C GLU A 427 -13.78 -8.94 4.63
N ASN A 428 -13.85 -8.93 3.30
CA ASN A 428 -12.70 -9.19 2.42
C ASN A 428 -12.09 -7.93 1.76
N LEU A 429 -12.51 -6.72 2.16
CA LEU A 429 -12.20 -5.48 1.43
C LEU A 429 -10.91 -4.74 1.87
N MET A 430 -10.07 -5.33 2.75
CA MET A 430 -9.09 -4.55 3.55
C MET A 430 -7.60 -4.94 3.46
N HIS A 431 -7.20 -5.95 2.69
CA HIS A 431 -5.78 -6.35 2.63
C HIS A 431 -4.93 -5.44 1.73
N THR A 432 -3.82 -4.92 2.26
CA THR A 432 -2.85 -4.09 1.50
C THR A 432 -2.17 -4.89 0.40
N CYS A 433 -2.04 -4.31 -0.80
CA CYS A 433 -1.43 -4.96 -1.96
C CYS A 433 -0.22 -4.19 -2.50
N GLN A 434 0.83 -4.91 -2.87
CA GLN A 434 1.96 -4.38 -3.65
C GLN A 434 1.58 -4.37 -5.13
N MET A 435 1.64 -3.20 -5.80
CA MET A 435 1.25 -3.09 -7.21
C MET A 435 2.25 -3.78 -8.15
N SER A 436 3.51 -3.98 -7.74
CA SER A 436 4.48 -4.78 -8.50
C SER A 436 3.99 -6.21 -8.76
N SER A 437 3.27 -6.82 -7.81
CA SER A 437 2.63 -8.13 -7.96
C SER A 437 1.54 -8.10 -9.03
N ILE A 438 0.76 -7.02 -9.09
CA ILE A 438 -0.25 -6.81 -10.14
C ILE A 438 0.44 -6.73 -11.50
N ASN A 439 1.55 -6.02 -11.61
CA ASN A 439 2.28 -5.81 -12.87
C ASN A 439 2.87 -7.10 -13.42
N LEU A 440 3.43 -7.92 -12.54
CA LEU A 440 3.90 -9.27 -12.86
C LEU A 440 2.82 -10.15 -13.47
N GLN A 441 1.59 -10.02 -12.99
CA GLN A 441 0.46 -10.83 -13.45
C GLN A 441 -0.18 -10.25 -14.71
N ILE A 442 -0.32 -8.93 -14.81
CA ILE A 442 -0.82 -8.25 -16.01
C ILE A 442 0.12 -8.44 -17.19
N ASN A 443 1.45 -8.39 -17.02
CA ASN A 443 2.36 -8.60 -18.15
C ASN A 443 2.32 -10.04 -18.69
N LYS A 444 1.99 -11.03 -17.86
CA LYS A 444 1.69 -12.39 -18.33
C LYS A 444 0.40 -12.46 -19.14
N ILE A 445 -0.56 -11.58 -18.86
CA ILE A 445 -1.81 -11.44 -19.60
C ILE A 445 -1.60 -10.61 -20.88
N LYS A 446 -0.80 -9.54 -20.86
CA LYS A 446 -0.50 -8.68 -22.02
C LYS A 446 0.30 -9.38 -23.11
N ASN A 447 1.23 -10.27 -22.75
CA ASN A 447 2.08 -10.98 -23.71
C ASN A 447 1.37 -12.13 -24.44
N VAL A 448 0.08 -12.28 -24.19
CA VAL A 448 -0.72 -13.34 -24.76
C VAL A 448 -2.05 -12.72 -25.16
N ASP A 449 -2.36 -12.65 -26.45
CA ASP A 449 -3.77 -12.58 -26.86
C ASP A 449 -4.50 -13.62 -26.00
N MET A 450 -5.60 -13.27 -25.32
CA MET A 450 -6.29 -14.16 -24.36
C MET A 450 -6.60 -15.57 -24.92
N GLN A 451 -6.44 -15.77 -26.23
CA GLN A 451 -6.47 -17.02 -26.95
C GLN A 451 -5.34 -18.03 -26.60
N ASN A 452 -4.19 -17.60 -26.06
CA ASN A 452 -3.04 -18.51 -25.77
C ASN A 452 -2.61 -18.54 -24.29
N LEU A 453 -3.50 -18.14 -23.37
CA LEU A 453 -3.16 -18.17 -21.95
C LEU A 453 -3.04 -19.63 -21.48
N PRO A 454 -2.04 -19.98 -20.65
CA PRO A 454 -1.96 -21.30 -20.01
C PRO A 454 -3.28 -21.62 -19.32
N LYS A 455 -3.69 -22.90 -19.34
CA LYS A 455 -4.96 -23.37 -18.80
C LYS A 455 -5.18 -22.90 -17.35
N ASP A 456 -4.11 -22.86 -16.57
CA ASP A 456 -4.05 -22.42 -15.16
C ASP A 456 -4.19 -20.89 -14.95
N ILE A 457 -4.00 -20.06 -16.00
CA ILE A 457 -4.31 -18.62 -15.98
C ILE A 457 -5.72 -18.34 -16.49
N LEU A 458 -6.26 -19.19 -17.37
CA LEU A 458 -7.66 -19.13 -17.83
C LEU A 458 -8.63 -19.72 -16.80
N ASP A 459 -8.16 -20.62 -15.94
CA ASP A 459 -8.93 -21.18 -14.83
C ASP A 459 -9.01 -20.18 -13.66
N GLN A 460 -9.59 -19.02 -13.97
CA GLN A 460 -10.00 -17.97 -13.02
C GLN A 460 -11.50 -18.03 -12.76
N ASN A 461 -12.19 -19.08 -13.23
CA ASN A 461 -13.65 -19.25 -13.16
C ASN A 461 -14.19 -19.11 -11.72
N ASP A 462 -13.34 -19.38 -10.71
CA ASP A 462 -13.65 -19.23 -9.30
C ASP A 462 -12.72 -18.25 -8.56
N SER A 463 -12.03 -17.38 -9.30
CA SER A 463 -11.17 -16.36 -8.70
C SER A 463 -11.96 -15.09 -8.36
N ALA A 464 -11.48 -14.37 -7.35
CA ALA A 464 -11.98 -13.04 -7.07
C ALA A 464 -11.81 -12.08 -8.26
N LEU A 465 -10.95 -12.32 -9.24
CA LEU A 465 -10.45 -11.27 -10.15
C LEU A 465 -10.87 -11.43 -11.61
N CYS A 466 -11.54 -12.55 -11.97
CA CYS A 466 -12.08 -12.78 -13.30
C CYS A 466 -13.00 -11.63 -13.76
N VAL A 467 -13.90 -11.19 -12.89
CA VAL A 467 -14.85 -10.11 -13.20
C VAL A 467 -14.16 -8.75 -13.37
N PRO A 468 -13.34 -8.24 -12.42
CA PRO A 468 -12.57 -7.01 -12.62
C PRO A 468 -11.67 -7.01 -13.85
N ILE A 469 -10.99 -8.11 -14.17
CA ILE A 469 -10.14 -8.23 -15.37
C ILE A 469 -10.99 -8.15 -16.63
N SER A 470 -12.10 -8.89 -16.68
CA SER A 470 -13.02 -8.88 -17.84
C SER A 470 -13.60 -7.48 -18.07
N VAL A 471 -14.05 -6.81 -17.00
CA VAL A 471 -14.57 -5.44 -17.07
C VAL A 471 -13.47 -4.45 -17.50
N THR A 472 -12.23 -4.63 -17.04
CA THR A 472 -11.09 -3.81 -17.46
C THR A 472 -10.88 -3.86 -18.97
N GLU A 473 -10.83 -5.05 -19.55
CA GLU A 473 -10.61 -5.20 -21.00
C GLU A 473 -11.81 -4.72 -21.83
N LEU A 474 -13.04 -4.90 -21.33
CA LEU A 474 -14.22 -4.30 -21.95
C LEU A 474 -14.12 -2.77 -21.99
N ILE A 475 -13.71 -2.13 -20.89
CA ILE A 475 -13.53 -0.68 -20.83
C ILE A 475 -12.42 -0.23 -21.78
N ARG A 476 -11.28 -0.94 -21.83
CA ARG A 476 -10.19 -0.61 -22.76
C ARG A 476 -10.62 -0.70 -24.21
N HIS A 477 -11.35 -1.76 -24.56
CA HIS A 477 -11.92 -1.93 -25.88
C HIS A 477 -12.82 -0.74 -26.24
N ALA A 478 -13.72 -0.36 -25.34
CA ALA A 478 -14.61 0.76 -25.56
C ALA A 478 -13.90 2.11 -25.64
N ILE A 479 -12.90 2.39 -24.79
CA ILE A 479 -12.09 3.61 -24.87
C ILE A 479 -11.46 3.74 -26.26
N LYS A 480 -10.89 2.65 -26.77
CA LYS A 480 -10.19 2.64 -28.05
C LYS A 480 -11.13 2.73 -29.25
N TYR A 481 -12.19 1.92 -29.28
CA TYR A 481 -13.00 1.74 -30.48
C TYR A 481 -14.32 2.51 -30.44
N ASP A 482 -15.02 2.50 -29.30
CA ASP A 482 -16.34 3.15 -29.19
C ASP A 482 -16.19 4.66 -28.97
N LEU A 483 -15.29 5.05 -28.06
CA LEU A 483 -15.03 6.46 -27.73
C LEU A 483 -14.01 7.10 -28.68
N SER A 484 -13.32 6.30 -29.51
CA SER A 484 -12.24 6.74 -30.39
C SER A 484 -11.22 7.62 -29.66
N PHE A 485 -10.88 7.25 -28.41
CA PHE A 485 -9.93 7.98 -27.58
C PHE A 485 -8.55 7.38 -27.72
N ASP A 486 -7.59 8.22 -28.12
CA ASP A 486 -6.18 7.85 -28.21
C ASP A 486 -5.48 8.10 -26.87
N ASP A 487 -5.07 7.03 -26.19
CA ASP A 487 -4.35 7.08 -24.92
C ASP A 487 -2.84 7.28 -25.15
N THR A 488 -2.46 8.39 -25.77
CA THR A 488 -1.06 8.68 -26.13
C THR A 488 -0.11 8.72 -24.94
N ASN A 489 -0.65 8.96 -23.74
CA ASN A 489 0.11 9.11 -22.49
C ASN A 489 0.11 7.83 -21.63
N ASN A 490 -0.50 6.74 -22.08
CA ASN A 490 -0.64 5.48 -21.34
C ASN A 490 -1.28 5.68 -19.94
N GLU A 491 -2.27 6.58 -19.82
CA GLU A 491 -2.99 6.84 -18.56
C GLU A 491 -4.13 5.84 -18.33
N TYR A 492 -4.51 5.06 -19.36
CA TYR A 492 -5.63 4.09 -19.37
C TYR A 492 -5.16 2.68 -19.76
N THR A 493 -3.98 2.29 -19.29
CA THR A 493 -3.50 0.91 -19.44
C THR A 493 -4.36 -0.09 -18.64
N THR A 494 -4.29 -1.38 -18.98
CA THR A 494 -4.92 -2.46 -18.17
C THR A 494 -4.55 -2.37 -16.70
N GLU A 495 -3.29 -2.06 -16.39
CA GLU A 495 -2.80 -1.88 -15.02
C GLU A 495 -3.51 -0.73 -14.31
N GLU A 496 -3.56 0.43 -14.97
CA GLU A 496 -4.17 1.62 -14.39
C GLU A 496 -5.67 1.44 -14.16
N ILE A 497 -6.39 0.91 -15.14
CA ILE A 497 -7.84 0.68 -15.04
C ILE A 497 -8.14 -0.40 -14.01
N LEU A 498 -7.47 -1.56 -14.06
CA LEU A 498 -7.71 -2.65 -13.11
C LEU A 498 -7.46 -2.18 -11.68
N THR A 499 -6.32 -1.51 -11.44
CA THR A 499 -6.00 -0.93 -10.12
C THR A 499 -7.07 0.06 -9.68
N THR A 500 -7.60 0.91 -10.57
CA THR A 500 -8.71 1.81 -10.23
C THR A 500 -9.94 1.04 -9.78
N ILE A 501 -10.29 0.01 -10.54
CA ILE A 501 -11.48 -0.78 -10.29
C ILE A 501 -11.37 -1.46 -8.93
N THR A 502 -10.26 -2.13 -8.68
CA THR A 502 -10.06 -2.97 -7.48
C THR A 502 -9.62 -2.19 -6.25
N MET A 503 -9.13 -0.96 -6.38
CA MET A 503 -8.70 -0.14 -5.24
C MET A 503 -9.66 0.99 -4.89
N ASN A 504 -10.39 1.56 -5.87
CA ASN A 504 -11.21 2.75 -5.67
C ASN A 504 -12.70 2.55 -5.98
N VAL A 505 -13.04 1.90 -7.09
CA VAL A 505 -14.44 1.78 -7.54
C VAL A 505 -15.19 0.76 -6.71
N TYR A 506 -14.61 -0.43 -6.64
CA TYR A 506 -15.13 -1.57 -5.91
C TYR A 506 -13.92 -2.20 -5.23
N PRO A 507 -13.50 -1.66 -4.07
CA PRO A 507 -12.31 -2.10 -3.37
C PRO A 507 -12.36 -3.57 -3.06
N ARG A 508 -11.25 -4.28 -3.20
CA ARG A 508 -11.23 -5.70 -2.88
C ARG A 508 -9.83 -6.22 -2.67
N SER A 509 -9.74 -7.34 -1.94
CA SER A 509 -8.49 -8.07 -1.86
C SER A 509 -8.07 -8.50 -3.26
N LEU A 510 -6.81 -8.25 -3.57
CA LEU A 510 -6.14 -8.81 -4.74
C LEU A 510 -5.53 -10.19 -4.44
N ALA A 511 -5.83 -10.77 -3.27
CA ALA A 511 -5.57 -12.17 -2.97
C ALA A 511 -6.32 -13.06 -3.98
N GLY A 512 -5.65 -14.08 -4.52
CA GLY A 512 -6.16 -14.91 -5.62
C GLY A 512 -5.55 -14.60 -7.00
N LEU A 513 -4.98 -13.41 -7.20
CA LEU A 513 -4.06 -13.16 -8.32
C LEU A 513 -2.70 -13.87 -8.06
N ASN A 514 -2.40 -14.14 -6.79
CA ASN A 514 -1.24 -14.88 -6.34
C ASN A 514 -1.27 -16.32 -6.87
N ARG A 515 -0.27 -16.75 -7.65
CA ARG A 515 -0.16 -18.13 -8.15
C ARG A 515 -0.12 -19.20 -7.04
N ASN A 516 0.10 -18.76 -5.80
CA ASN A 516 -0.08 -19.55 -4.61
C ASN A 516 -1.05 -18.78 -3.70
N PRO A 517 -2.37 -18.99 -3.80
CA PRO A 517 -3.27 -18.56 -2.73
C PRO A 517 -2.86 -19.29 -1.45
N ASN A 518 -2.90 -18.62 -0.31
CA ASN A 518 -2.70 -19.35 0.94
C ASN A 518 -3.84 -20.37 1.04
N LYS A 519 -3.57 -21.66 1.27
CA LYS A 519 -4.65 -22.65 1.46
C LYS A 519 -5.56 -22.30 2.65
N ALA A 520 -5.10 -21.41 3.54
CA ALA A 520 -5.89 -20.81 4.61
C ALA A 520 -6.72 -19.58 4.20
N GLU A 521 -6.43 -18.92 3.07
CA GLU A 521 -7.33 -17.92 2.46
C GLU A 521 -8.52 -18.65 1.86
N LYS A 522 -9.54 -18.91 2.69
CA LYS A 522 -10.77 -19.59 2.29
C LYS A 522 -11.84 -18.62 1.75
N ASP A 523 -11.60 -17.32 1.86
CA ASP A 523 -12.60 -16.29 1.59
C ASP A 523 -12.34 -15.63 0.22
N TYR A 524 -12.58 -16.39 -0.85
CA TYR A 524 -12.63 -15.80 -2.18
C TYR A 524 -13.85 -14.88 -2.28
N GLN A 525 -13.60 -13.61 -2.61
CA GLN A 525 -14.69 -12.69 -2.90
C GLN A 525 -15.34 -13.05 -4.22
N MET A 526 -16.49 -13.71 -4.16
CA MET A 526 -17.36 -13.83 -5.31
C MET A 526 -17.86 -12.42 -5.68
N THR A 527 -17.72 -12.05 -6.95
CA THR A 527 -18.31 -10.82 -7.47
C THR A 527 -19.23 -11.19 -8.60
N GLU A 528 -20.51 -10.93 -8.40
CA GLU A 528 -21.45 -10.95 -9.50
C GLU A 528 -21.06 -9.84 -10.47
N ILE A 529 -20.89 -10.19 -11.74
CA ILE A 529 -20.54 -9.24 -12.80
C ILE A 529 -21.51 -8.05 -12.82
N VAL A 530 -22.80 -8.33 -12.55
CA VAL A 530 -23.86 -7.33 -12.45
C VAL A 530 -23.52 -6.29 -11.38
N SER A 531 -23.11 -6.67 -10.18
CA SER A 531 -22.77 -5.74 -9.10
C SER A 531 -21.63 -4.79 -9.46
N LEU A 532 -20.59 -5.29 -10.14
CA LEU A 532 -19.49 -4.43 -10.59
C LEU A 532 -19.95 -3.49 -11.71
N LEU A 533 -20.72 -3.98 -12.69
CA LEU A 533 -21.26 -3.16 -13.77
C LEU A 533 -22.24 -2.09 -13.23
N GLU A 534 -23.07 -2.43 -12.25
CA GLU A 534 -23.91 -1.46 -11.53
C GLU A 534 -23.08 -0.39 -10.86
N ARG A 535 -22.00 -0.77 -10.17
CA ARG A 535 -21.11 0.20 -9.53
C ARG A 535 -20.38 1.07 -10.55
N MET A 536 -20.03 0.53 -11.72
CA MET A 536 -19.47 1.30 -12.83
C MET A 536 -20.46 2.32 -13.38
N ALA A 537 -21.75 1.96 -13.46
CA ALA A 537 -22.84 2.80 -13.98
C ALA A 537 -23.32 3.86 -12.99
N LYS A 538 -23.54 3.46 -11.74
CA LYS A 538 -24.31 4.21 -10.74
C LYS A 538 -23.39 4.88 -9.73
N GLU A 539 -23.84 6.03 -9.27
CA GLU A 539 -23.25 6.69 -8.11
C GLU A 539 -23.54 5.92 -6.83
N THR A 540 -22.70 6.15 -5.83
CA THR A 540 -22.99 5.81 -4.44
C THR A 540 -23.44 7.06 -3.71
N PHE A 541 -23.67 6.97 -2.40
CA PHE A 541 -23.95 8.20 -1.65
C PHE A 541 -22.72 9.11 -1.63
N PHE A 542 -21.54 8.50 -1.45
CA PHE A 542 -20.28 9.22 -1.31
C PHE A 542 -19.32 9.14 -2.51
N ASN A 543 -19.71 8.62 -3.67
CA ASN A 543 -18.83 8.61 -4.83
C ASN A 543 -19.65 8.73 -6.11
N VAL A 544 -19.06 9.35 -7.12
CA VAL A 544 -19.58 9.27 -8.49
C VAL A 544 -19.53 7.83 -9.00
N SER A 545 -20.12 7.61 -10.18
CA SER A 545 -20.06 6.34 -10.88
C SER A 545 -18.61 5.85 -11.08
N GLY A 546 -18.43 4.53 -11.11
CA GLY A 546 -17.10 3.95 -11.31
C GLY A 546 -16.48 4.37 -12.64
N TRP A 547 -17.29 4.58 -13.68
CA TRP A 547 -16.83 5.12 -14.96
C TRP A 547 -16.24 6.52 -14.81
N GLU A 548 -16.89 7.42 -14.07
CA GLU A 548 -16.35 8.77 -13.85
C GLU A 548 -15.04 8.73 -13.05
N ILE A 549 -14.89 7.80 -12.11
CA ILE A 549 -13.61 7.59 -11.40
C ILE A 549 -12.52 7.13 -12.37
N VAL A 550 -12.79 6.15 -13.23
CA VAL A 550 -11.81 5.66 -14.23
C VAL A 550 -11.46 6.77 -15.22
N ARG A 551 -12.46 7.43 -15.80
CA ARG A 551 -12.32 8.51 -16.79
C ARG A 551 -11.57 9.72 -16.27
N SER A 552 -11.69 10.05 -14.98
CA SER A 552 -11.03 11.23 -14.39
C SER A 552 -9.59 10.99 -13.96
N LYS A 553 -9.04 9.79 -14.19
CA LYS A 553 -7.63 9.51 -13.90
C LYS A 553 -6.65 10.23 -14.81
N GLY A 554 -6.98 10.39 -16.09
CA GLY A 554 -6.09 11.02 -17.05
C GLY A 554 -5.87 12.49 -16.70
N TYR A 555 -4.61 12.86 -16.46
CA TYR A 555 -4.22 14.20 -16.04
C TYR A 555 -4.19 15.18 -17.21
N LEU A 556 -3.80 14.69 -18.40
CA LEU A 556 -3.63 15.48 -19.60
C LEU A 556 -4.87 15.44 -20.51
N SER A 557 -5.53 14.29 -20.57
CA SER A 557 -6.72 14.09 -21.40
C SER A 557 -7.60 13.01 -20.79
N SER A 558 -8.92 13.21 -20.86
CA SER A 558 -9.89 12.21 -20.41
C SER A 558 -10.80 11.77 -21.56
N PRO A 559 -11.18 10.48 -21.63
CA PRO A 559 -12.25 10.04 -22.50
C PRO A 559 -13.51 10.86 -22.28
N ARG A 560 -14.37 10.92 -23.31
CA ARG A 560 -15.64 11.65 -23.23
C ARG A 560 -16.47 11.14 -22.05
N ARG A 561 -17.22 12.06 -21.43
CA ARG A 561 -18.28 11.68 -20.50
C ARG A 561 -19.24 10.76 -21.25
N SER A 562 -19.53 9.62 -20.64
CA SER A 562 -20.54 8.68 -21.13
C SER A 562 -21.49 8.41 -19.99
N SER A 563 -22.79 8.37 -20.29
CA SER A 563 -23.75 7.68 -19.43
C SER A 563 -23.55 6.19 -19.67
N PHE A 564 -22.69 5.56 -18.88
CA PHE A 564 -22.53 4.11 -18.89
C PHE A 564 -23.90 3.49 -18.54
N ASP A 565 -24.55 2.88 -19.52
CA ASP A 565 -25.80 2.13 -19.37
C ASP A 565 -25.51 0.69 -19.77
N TYR A 566 -25.93 -0.26 -18.95
CA TYR A 566 -25.84 -1.69 -19.29
C TYR A 566 -27.24 -2.29 -19.14
N ARG A 567 -27.59 -3.20 -20.06
CA ARG A 567 -28.89 -3.86 -20.06
C ARG A 567 -28.69 -5.36 -19.90
N GLU A 568 -29.41 -5.94 -18.95
CA GLU A 568 -29.49 -7.39 -18.80
C GLU A 568 -30.39 -7.97 -19.91
N GLY A 569 -29.91 -8.99 -20.62
CA GLY A 569 -30.65 -9.67 -21.67
C GLY A 569 -30.78 -11.16 -21.37
N LYS A 570 -31.99 -11.72 -21.47
CA LYS A 570 -32.19 -13.17 -21.38
C LYS A 570 -31.76 -13.85 -22.68
N ILE A 571 -30.80 -14.76 -22.60
CA ILE A 571 -30.39 -15.58 -23.75
C ILE A 571 -31.30 -16.82 -23.79
N SER A 572 -32.30 -16.83 -24.69
CA SER A 572 -33.14 -18.02 -24.92
C SER A 572 -32.51 -18.96 -25.95
N LYS A 573 -32.10 -20.15 -25.51
CA LYS A 573 -31.72 -21.37 -26.27
C LYS A 573 -30.45 -21.28 -27.16
N PHE A 574 -29.49 -22.16 -26.84
CA PHE A 574 -28.16 -22.29 -27.46
C PHE A 574 -28.18 -22.95 -28.84
N SER A 575 -27.38 -22.40 -29.76
CA SER A 575 -26.72 -23.13 -30.85
C SER A 575 -25.25 -22.71 -30.83
N ALA A 576 -24.34 -23.68 -30.69
CA ALA A 576 -22.90 -23.47 -30.45
C ALA A 576 -22.19 -22.57 -31.48
N ARG A 577 -22.80 -22.29 -32.64
CA ARG A 577 -22.28 -21.33 -33.63
C ARG A 577 -22.46 -19.85 -33.25
N LYS A 578 -23.32 -19.52 -32.30
CA LYS A 578 -23.65 -18.11 -31.91
C LYS A 578 -22.83 -17.55 -30.74
N VAL A 579 -22.04 -18.35 -30.04
CA VAL A 579 -21.19 -17.89 -28.90
C VAL A 579 -20.12 -16.87 -29.34
N ARG A 580 -19.84 -16.76 -30.64
CA ARG A 580 -18.92 -15.75 -31.22
C ARG A 580 -19.45 -14.30 -31.25
N LYS A 581 -20.65 -14.02 -30.72
CA LYS A 581 -21.30 -12.68 -30.75
C LYS A 581 -21.83 -12.33 -29.34
N ILE A 582 -20.98 -11.96 -28.39
CA ILE A 582 -21.43 -11.34 -27.13
C ILE A 582 -21.51 -9.83 -27.36
N TYR A 583 -22.71 -9.27 -27.22
CA TYR A 583 -23.01 -7.84 -27.38
C TYR A 583 -23.20 -7.17 -26.01
N LEU A 584 -22.50 -6.07 -25.81
CA LEU A 584 -22.74 -5.12 -24.72
C LEU A 584 -22.52 -3.73 -25.32
N HIS A 585 -23.60 -2.97 -25.57
CA HIS A 585 -23.54 -1.57 -25.98
C HIS A 585 -23.13 -0.74 -24.75
N LEU A 586 -21.83 -0.69 -24.46
CA LEU A 586 -21.35 -0.07 -23.22
C LEU A 586 -21.13 1.43 -23.37
N PHE A 587 -20.93 1.95 -24.59
CA PHE A 587 -20.51 3.36 -24.79
C PHE A 587 -20.87 3.96 -26.16
N SER A 588 -22.14 4.11 -26.55
CA SER A 588 -22.47 4.96 -27.73
C SER A 588 -23.97 5.28 -27.88
N SER A 589 -24.28 6.54 -28.25
CA SER A 589 -25.58 7.02 -28.72
C SER A 589 -25.81 6.81 -30.22
N SER A 590 -25.06 5.92 -30.87
CA SER A 590 -25.26 5.56 -32.27
C SER A 590 -25.02 4.06 -32.45
N SER A 591 -26.10 3.38 -32.82
CA SER A 591 -26.23 1.96 -33.09
C SER A 591 -25.31 1.50 -34.22
N HIS A 592 -24.19 0.86 -33.90
CA HIS A 592 -23.43 0.02 -34.84
C HIS A 592 -23.08 -1.32 -34.16
N GLU A 593 -23.39 -2.43 -34.85
CA GLU A 593 -23.17 -3.80 -34.36
C GLU A 593 -21.68 -4.18 -34.45
N ILE A 594 -21.09 -4.72 -33.36
CA ILE A 594 -19.71 -5.25 -33.37
C ILE A 594 -19.64 -6.66 -32.73
N GLN A 595 -18.88 -7.55 -33.39
CA GLN A 595 -18.54 -8.93 -33.01
C GLN A 595 -17.26 -8.97 -32.18
N ALA A 596 -17.31 -9.46 -30.94
CA ALA A 596 -16.13 -9.85 -30.16
C ALA A 596 -16.09 -11.39 -29.96
N LYS A 597 -14.97 -12.03 -30.31
CA LYS A 597 -14.71 -13.46 -30.04
C LYS A 597 -14.08 -13.60 -28.63
N ALA A 598 -14.85 -14.09 -27.67
CA ALA A 598 -14.32 -14.62 -26.40
C ALA A 598 -14.23 -16.16 -26.50
N PRO A 599 -13.18 -16.81 -25.98
CA PRO A 599 -13.17 -18.25 -25.78
C PRO A 599 -13.89 -18.57 -24.46
N LEU A 600 -15.06 -19.20 -24.53
CA LEU A 600 -15.81 -19.67 -23.36
C LEU A 600 -16.18 -21.13 -23.57
N ASP A 601 -15.45 -22.02 -22.88
CA ASP A 601 -16.00 -23.30 -22.41
C ASP A 601 -16.30 -23.11 -20.92
N CYS A 602 -17.52 -22.67 -20.61
CA CYS A 602 -18.03 -22.55 -19.25
C CYS A 602 -19.37 -23.29 -19.19
N ASN A 603 -19.37 -24.48 -18.60
CA ASN A 603 -20.58 -25.13 -18.12
C ASN A 603 -20.94 -24.55 -16.75
N GLY A 604 -21.69 -23.45 -16.78
CA GLY A 604 -22.31 -22.80 -15.63
C GLY A 604 -23.38 -21.86 -16.16
N SER A 605 -24.61 -22.01 -15.68
CA SER A 605 -25.79 -21.31 -16.21
C SER A 605 -25.59 -19.78 -16.21
N LEU A 606 -25.65 -19.21 -17.42
CA LEU A 606 -25.65 -17.77 -17.73
C LEU A 606 -27.00 -17.10 -17.42
#